data_AF-A0A0R3EC18-F1
#
_entry.id   AF-A0A0R3EC18-F1
#
_cell.length_a   1.000
_cell.length_b   1.000
_cell.length_c   1.000
_cell.angle_alpha   90.00
_cell.angle_beta   90.00
_cell.angle_gamma   90.00
#
_symmetry.space_group_name_H-M   'P 1'
#
loop_
_entity.id
_entity.type
_entity.pdbx_description
1 polymer ?
#
loop_
_entity_poly.entity_id
_entity_poly.type
_entity_poly.pdbx_seq_one_letter_code
_entity_poly.pdbx_strand_id
1 'polypeptide(L)'
;MRNALGLMLASVVAAIVIAGGWYFYSARADQGAPKTTAARAADALPAQAKLAAKDDVETTATIAGKPAAPAAAASSAPAPAVAPVQPANCSNPNALGVSRVVEIDTTGGPGFGFEQYKQFDFLTDKEVVLTFDDGPWPVNTPAVLKALADECTKGLFFSVGKHATYHPEILRQVLAQGHTVGAHTWSHVNLAGKKMTEQQAKDEIEKGFSAVKWALGTNPSPFFRFPQLSQSPALVSYLGSRNLGIFSTDLDSFDFRKESTPDKIVSNVMTKLDKLGKGIILMHDFQKRTGEALPTLLARLKAGGYKVVQIKAKTTFDSLPEYDEAVLRELKVPASSATNGRPVSSVVQTVSQR
;
A
#
# COMPACT_ATOMS: atom_id res chain seq x y z
N MET A 1 3.85 68.13 6.18
CA MET A 1 3.00 67.74 7.33
C MET A 1 1.90 66.78 6.90
N ARG A 2 2.23 65.52 6.62
CA ARG A 2 1.28 64.41 6.40
C ARG A 2 2.05 63.16 6.80
N ASN A 3 2.03 62.77 8.08
CA ASN A 3 2.52 61.45 8.54
C ASN A 3 2.23 61.07 10.01
N ALA A 4 1.46 61.84 10.79
CA ALA A 4 1.19 61.46 12.20
C ALA A 4 -0.20 60.83 12.45
N LEU A 5 -1.20 61.04 11.58
CA LEU A 5 -2.57 60.57 11.83
C LEU A 5 -2.81 59.09 11.45
N GLY A 6 -2.01 58.53 10.54
CA GLY A 6 -2.22 57.16 10.04
C GLY A 6 -1.78 56.05 11.01
N LEU A 7 -0.77 56.31 11.85
CA LEU A 7 -0.26 55.31 12.80
C LEU A 7 -1.11 55.18 14.08
N MET A 8 -1.87 56.21 14.47
CA MET A 8 -2.72 56.13 15.67
C MET A 8 -4.01 55.34 15.46
N LEU A 9 -4.59 55.31 14.25
CA LEU A 9 -5.81 54.52 14.00
C LEU A 9 -5.55 53.00 13.95
N ALA A 10 -4.37 52.56 13.50
CA ALA A 10 -4.04 51.14 13.42
C ALA A 10 -3.82 50.48 14.80
N SER A 11 -3.44 51.27 15.81
CA SER A 11 -3.13 50.77 17.16
C SER A 11 -4.38 50.53 18.03
N VAL A 12 -5.47 51.27 17.80
CA VAL A 12 -6.72 51.13 18.57
C VAL A 12 -7.55 49.93 18.09
N VAL A 13 -7.51 49.60 16.80
CA VAL A 13 -8.23 48.44 16.25
C VAL A 13 -7.59 47.12 16.71
N ALA A 14 -6.27 47.07 16.90
CA ALA A 14 -5.58 45.88 17.40
C ALA A 14 -5.91 45.58 18.88
N ALA A 15 -6.13 46.60 19.72
CA ALA A 15 -6.44 46.41 21.15
C ALA A 15 -7.88 45.88 21.39
N ILE A 16 -8.84 46.26 20.55
CA ILE A 16 -10.24 45.84 20.69
C ILE A 16 -10.45 44.37 20.27
N VAL A 17 -9.70 43.88 19.28
CA VAL A 17 -9.80 42.49 18.80
C VAL A 17 -9.15 41.49 19.78
N ILE A 18 -8.09 41.89 20.47
CA ILE A 18 -7.40 41.04 21.47
C ILE A 18 -8.23 40.91 22.76
N ALA A 19 -8.90 41.98 23.22
CA ALA A 19 -9.76 41.92 24.41
C ALA A 19 -11.08 41.15 24.17
N GLY A 20 -11.67 41.23 22.97
CA GLY A 20 -12.87 40.47 22.61
C GLY A 20 -12.64 38.95 22.52
N GLY A 21 -11.47 38.52 22.03
CA GLY A 21 -11.13 37.10 21.93
C GLY A 21 -10.97 36.39 23.28
N TRP A 22 -10.48 37.09 24.31
CA TRP A 22 -10.29 36.52 25.65
C TRP A 22 -11.59 36.32 26.42
N TYR A 23 -12.60 37.18 26.22
CA TYR A 23 -13.91 37.05 26.88
C TYR A 23 -14.73 35.88 26.32
N PHE A 24 -14.61 35.57 25.02
CA PHE A 24 -15.31 34.43 24.42
C PHE A 24 -14.63 33.06 24.68
N TYR A 25 -13.33 33.04 24.98
CA TYR A 25 -12.60 31.79 25.26
C TYR A 25 -12.72 31.32 26.71
N SER A 26 -12.82 32.24 27.67
CA SER A 26 -12.95 31.91 29.10
C SER A 26 -14.37 31.48 29.52
N ALA A 27 -15.41 31.89 28.78
CA ALA A 27 -16.81 31.51 29.06
C ALA A 27 -17.21 30.08 28.62
N ARG A 28 -16.31 29.31 27.98
CA ARG A 28 -16.58 27.92 27.57
C ARG A 28 -15.89 26.85 28.43
N ALA A 29 -15.11 27.25 29.43
CA ALA A 29 -14.32 26.33 30.24
C ALA A 29 -15.10 25.68 31.42
N ASP A 30 -16.39 25.99 31.60
CA ASP A 30 -17.16 25.59 32.79
C ASP A 30 -18.31 24.60 32.50
N GLN A 31 -18.18 23.80 31.43
CA GLN A 31 -19.08 22.66 31.20
C GLN A 31 -18.44 21.43 31.84
N GLY A 32 -18.94 21.06 33.03
CA GLY A 32 -18.50 19.91 33.81
C GLY A 32 -18.45 18.62 32.99
N ALA A 33 -17.53 17.72 33.39
CA ALA A 33 -17.31 16.43 32.75
C ALA A 33 -18.62 15.66 32.52
N PRO A 34 -18.83 15.05 31.33
CA PRO A 34 -20.02 14.26 31.08
C PRO A 34 -20.06 13.08 32.04
N LYS A 35 -21.15 12.97 32.80
CA LYS A 35 -21.42 11.82 33.68
C LYS A 35 -21.50 10.56 32.83
N THR A 36 -20.57 9.64 33.02
CA THR A 36 -20.61 8.30 32.44
C THR A 36 -21.81 7.55 33.03
N THR A 37 -22.84 7.34 32.21
CA THR A 37 -23.85 6.32 32.49
C THR A 37 -23.18 4.96 32.32
N ALA A 38 -23.17 4.16 33.39
CA ALA A 38 -22.73 2.78 33.34
C ALA A 38 -23.51 2.02 32.27
N ALA A 39 -22.79 1.30 31.41
CA ALA A 39 -23.39 0.42 30.41
C ALA A 39 -24.22 -0.66 31.13
N ARG A 40 -25.50 -0.76 30.75
CA ARG A 40 -26.39 -1.84 31.18
C ARG A 40 -25.85 -3.16 30.61
N ALA A 41 -25.75 -4.19 31.45
CA ALA A 41 -25.41 -5.54 31.03
C ALA A 41 -26.38 -6.00 29.93
N ALA A 42 -25.85 -6.54 28.84
CA ALA A 42 -26.63 -7.10 27.75
C ALA A 42 -27.32 -8.39 28.22
N ASP A 43 -28.62 -8.52 27.93
CA ASP A 43 -29.39 -9.73 28.18
C ASP A 43 -28.87 -10.90 27.33
N ALA A 44 -28.94 -12.11 27.89
CA ALA A 44 -28.52 -13.34 27.24
C ALA A 44 -29.39 -13.66 26.00
N LEU A 45 -28.73 -14.06 24.91
CA LEU A 45 -29.38 -14.55 23.70
C LEU A 45 -30.23 -15.82 23.99
N PRO A 46 -31.46 -15.92 23.46
CA PRO A 46 -32.25 -17.14 23.60
C PRO A 46 -31.68 -18.29 22.77
N ALA A 47 -31.87 -19.50 23.31
CA ALA A 47 -31.34 -20.75 22.80
C ALA A 47 -31.81 -21.10 21.37
N GLN A 48 -30.92 -21.80 20.67
CA GLN A 48 -31.08 -22.35 19.32
C GLN A 48 -32.42 -23.07 19.10
N ALA A 49 -33.12 -22.71 18.03
CA ALA A 49 -34.27 -23.43 17.54
C ALA A 49 -33.85 -24.73 16.84
N LYS A 50 -34.45 -25.85 17.26
CA LYS A 50 -34.35 -27.17 16.65
C LYS A 50 -34.82 -27.16 15.19
N LEU A 51 -33.98 -27.64 14.28
CA LEU A 51 -34.41 -28.10 12.95
C LEU A 51 -34.84 -29.57 13.04
N ALA A 52 -36.04 -29.85 12.53
CA ALA A 52 -36.64 -31.16 12.47
C ALA A 52 -36.13 -31.97 11.26
N ALA A 53 -35.94 -33.27 11.48
CA ALA A 53 -35.90 -34.32 10.46
C ALA A 53 -37.30 -34.47 9.81
N LYS A 54 -37.55 -35.06 8.64
CA LYS A 54 -36.96 -36.09 7.76
C LYS A 54 -37.36 -35.74 6.30
N ASP A 55 -36.82 -36.31 5.22
CA ASP A 55 -37.20 -37.64 4.70
C ASP A 55 -36.26 -38.13 3.60
N ASP A 56 -36.25 -39.45 3.51
CA ASP A 56 -35.41 -40.37 2.77
C ASP A 56 -35.66 -40.36 1.24
N VAL A 57 -34.59 -40.54 0.45
CA VAL A 57 -34.63 -41.34 -0.77
C VAL A 57 -33.35 -42.17 -0.85
N GLU A 58 -33.47 -43.44 -0.50
CA GLU A 58 -32.53 -44.51 -0.79
C GLU A 58 -33.02 -45.25 -2.04
N THR A 59 -32.20 -45.37 -3.09
CA THR A 59 -31.90 -46.69 -3.68
C THR A 59 -30.71 -46.64 -4.65
N THR A 60 -29.64 -47.32 -4.24
CA THR A 60 -28.78 -48.27 -4.99
C THR A 60 -28.31 -47.95 -6.41
N ALA A 61 -27.00 -47.84 -6.56
CA ALA A 61 -26.25 -48.53 -7.62
C ALA A 61 -24.91 -49.04 -7.08
N THR A 62 -24.63 -50.29 -7.43
CA THR A 62 -23.67 -51.25 -6.88
C THR A 62 -22.22 -50.92 -7.23
N ILE A 63 -21.31 -51.10 -6.26
CA ILE A 63 -19.84 -51.09 -6.47
C ILE A 63 -19.35 -52.54 -6.64
N ALA A 64 -18.69 -52.84 -7.75
CA ALA A 64 -17.78 -53.98 -7.86
C ALA A 64 -16.59 -53.57 -8.76
N GLY A 65 -15.44 -53.30 -8.13
CA GLY A 65 -14.21 -52.93 -8.83
C GLY A 65 -13.04 -52.77 -7.86
N LYS A 66 -12.26 -53.85 -7.73
CA LYS A 66 -11.04 -54.05 -6.94
C LYS A 66 -10.06 -52.85 -6.95
N PRO A 67 -9.45 -52.47 -5.81
CA PRO A 67 -8.49 -51.36 -5.78
C PRO A 67 -7.14 -51.79 -6.36
N ALA A 68 -6.69 -51.09 -7.40
CA ALA A 68 -5.31 -51.12 -7.86
C ALA A 68 -4.48 -50.07 -7.08
N ALA A 69 -3.30 -50.48 -6.63
CA ALA A 69 -2.39 -49.67 -5.83
C ALA A 69 -2.03 -48.34 -6.53
N PRO A 70 -1.90 -47.22 -5.78
CA PRO A 70 -1.49 -45.96 -6.37
C PRO A 70 -0.03 -46.03 -6.81
N ALA A 71 0.20 -45.80 -8.11
CA ALA A 71 1.53 -45.48 -8.62
C ALA A 71 2.02 -44.20 -7.95
N ALA A 72 3.24 -44.24 -7.43
CA ALA A 72 3.91 -43.11 -6.80
C ALA A 72 3.89 -41.89 -7.74
N ALA A 73 3.12 -40.88 -7.38
CA ALA A 73 3.17 -39.58 -8.03
C ALA A 73 4.54 -38.96 -7.73
N ALA A 74 5.28 -38.66 -8.80
CA ALA A 74 6.59 -38.05 -8.75
C ALA A 74 6.54 -36.75 -7.92
N SER A 75 7.48 -36.65 -6.97
CA SER A 75 7.78 -35.47 -6.19
C SER A 75 7.91 -34.24 -7.11
N SER A 76 7.01 -33.27 -6.95
CA SER A 76 7.16 -31.94 -7.56
C SER A 76 8.43 -31.30 -7.00
N ALA A 77 9.48 -31.21 -7.83
CA ALA A 77 10.71 -30.53 -7.45
C ALA A 77 10.41 -29.07 -7.07
N PRO A 78 11.06 -28.53 -6.03
CA PRO A 78 10.93 -27.11 -5.68
C PRO A 78 11.42 -26.25 -6.84
N ALA A 79 10.72 -25.13 -7.09
CA ALA A 79 11.17 -24.13 -8.05
C ALA A 79 12.61 -23.70 -7.74
N PRO A 80 13.46 -23.48 -8.75
CA PRO A 80 14.87 -23.16 -8.52
C PRO A 80 14.97 -21.89 -7.67
N ALA A 81 15.71 -21.99 -6.56
CA ALA A 81 16.08 -20.85 -5.75
C ALA A 81 16.83 -19.85 -6.64
N VAL A 82 16.28 -18.64 -6.78
CA VAL A 82 16.96 -17.55 -7.46
C VAL A 82 18.19 -17.20 -6.64
N ALA A 83 19.37 -17.28 -7.27
CA ALA A 83 20.63 -16.92 -6.63
C ALA A 83 20.54 -15.50 -6.05
N PRO A 84 21.16 -15.23 -4.87
CA PRO A 84 21.17 -13.90 -4.30
C PRO A 84 21.80 -12.93 -5.29
N VAL A 85 21.00 -11.97 -5.77
CA VAL A 85 21.49 -10.85 -6.55
C VAL A 85 22.36 -10.03 -5.61
N GLN A 86 23.67 -10.09 -5.83
CA GLN A 86 24.64 -9.21 -5.17
C GLN A 86 24.14 -7.76 -5.29
N PRO A 87 24.25 -6.92 -4.24
CA PRO A 87 23.93 -5.50 -4.37
C PRO A 87 24.73 -4.95 -5.54
N ALA A 88 24.03 -4.51 -6.59
CA ALA A 88 24.69 -3.98 -7.77
C ALA A 88 25.58 -2.81 -7.33
N ASN A 89 26.89 -3.03 -7.35
CA ASN A 89 27.86 -1.96 -7.15
C ASN A 89 27.54 -0.88 -8.19
N CYS A 90 27.06 0.27 -7.71
CA CYS A 90 26.71 1.39 -8.55
C CYS A 90 27.93 1.81 -9.38
N SER A 91 27.86 1.65 -10.69
CA SER A 91 28.95 2.02 -11.60
C SER A 91 28.89 3.47 -12.08
N ASN A 92 27.90 4.26 -11.61
CA ASN A 92 27.72 5.65 -11.99
C ASN A 92 28.26 6.60 -10.91
N PRO A 93 29.45 7.21 -11.09
CA PRO A 93 30.04 8.11 -10.10
C PRO A 93 29.28 9.43 -9.93
N ASN A 94 28.38 9.77 -10.88
CA ASN A 94 27.55 10.97 -10.87
C ASN A 94 26.09 10.66 -10.54
N ALA A 95 25.82 9.49 -9.96
CA ALA A 95 24.49 9.07 -9.55
C ALA A 95 23.93 9.93 -8.42
N LEU A 96 22.62 10.12 -8.39
CA LEU A 96 21.91 10.75 -7.28
C LEU A 96 22.14 9.99 -5.96
N GLY A 97 22.17 8.65 -6.02
CA GLY A 97 22.46 7.79 -4.88
C GLY A 97 21.35 7.77 -3.82
N VAL A 98 21.66 7.10 -2.70
CA VAL A 98 20.91 7.22 -1.45
C VAL A 98 21.76 8.05 -0.49
N SER A 99 21.19 9.15 0.01
CA SER A 99 21.91 10.05 0.91
C SER A 99 22.04 9.50 2.33
N ARG A 100 20.99 8.84 2.81
CA ARG A 100 20.94 8.12 4.08
C ARG A 100 19.77 7.13 4.10
N VAL A 101 19.84 6.19 5.02
CA VAL A 101 18.75 5.27 5.35
C VAL A 101 18.07 5.78 6.63
N VAL A 102 16.74 5.86 6.60
CA VAL A 102 15.91 6.11 7.78
C VAL A 102 15.26 4.80 8.18
N GLU A 103 15.59 4.33 9.37
CA GLU A 103 14.93 3.19 9.99
C GLU A 103 13.73 3.66 10.81
N ILE A 104 12.57 3.07 10.53
CA ILE A 104 11.31 3.41 11.20
C ILE A 104 10.93 2.28 12.13
N ASP A 105 10.72 2.62 13.39
CA ASP A 105 10.00 1.77 14.34
C ASP A 105 8.50 1.90 14.07
N THR A 106 7.86 0.80 13.67
CA THR A 106 6.43 0.79 13.35
C THR A 106 5.53 0.46 14.53
N THR A 107 6.09 0.32 15.73
CA THR A 107 5.34 0.03 16.96
C THR A 107 4.22 1.05 17.18
N GLY A 108 2.99 0.57 17.37
CA GLY A 108 1.80 1.41 17.54
C GLY A 108 1.27 2.07 16.25
N GLY A 109 1.84 1.76 15.09
CA GLY A 109 1.38 2.21 13.77
C GLY A 109 1.49 3.72 13.52
N PRO A 110 2.70 4.30 13.60
CA PRO A 110 2.90 5.73 13.32
C PRO A 110 2.56 6.07 11.87
N GLY A 111 2.01 7.27 11.67
CA GLY A 111 1.70 7.81 10.35
C GLY A 111 2.74 8.82 9.84
N PHE A 112 3.02 8.80 8.54
CA PHE A 112 4.01 9.66 7.86
C PHE A 112 3.43 10.34 6.61
N GLY A 113 3.83 11.58 6.34
CA GLY A 113 3.34 12.39 5.22
C GLY A 113 2.24 13.37 5.64
N PHE A 114 2.51 14.66 5.42
CA PHE A 114 1.80 15.78 6.04
C PHE A 114 0.41 16.05 5.45
N GLU A 115 0.05 15.37 4.36
CA GLU A 115 -1.34 15.37 3.88
C GLU A 115 -2.29 14.81 4.95
N GLN A 116 -1.85 13.83 5.76
CA GLN A 116 -2.68 13.21 6.80
C GLN A 116 -2.01 13.13 8.18
N TYR A 117 -0.68 13.04 8.25
CA TYR A 117 0.05 12.81 9.50
C TYR A 117 1.18 13.80 9.69
N LYS A 118 1.02 14.70 10.66
CA LYS A 118 1.96 15.80 10.94
C LYS A 118 2.87 15.54 12.13
N GLN A 119 2.76 14.37 12.75
CA GLN A 119 3.44 14.07 14.01
C GLN A 119 4.94 13.86 13.83
N PHE A 120 5.35 13.21 12.73
CA PHE A 120 6.73 12.79 12.52
C PHE A 120 7.32 13.47 11.28
N ASP A 121 8.05 14.56 11.50
CA ASP A 121 8.86 15.20 10.48
C ASP A 121 10.30 14.66 10.54
N PHE A 122 10.60 13.67 9.68
CA PHE A 122 11.92 13.03 9.67
C PHE A 122 12.79 13.47 8.50
N LEU A 123 12.25 14.24 7.55
CA LEU A 123 12.98 14.74 6.39
C LEU A 123 13.58 16.11 6.69
N THR A 124 14.82 16.33 6.30
CA THR A 124 15.44 17.66 6.31
C THR A 124 15.18 18.40 5.01
N ASP A 125 15.59 19.67 4.94
CA ASP A 125 15.51 20.43 3.70
C ASP A 125 16.21 19.68 2.56
N LYS A 126 15.61 19.76 1.37
CA LYS A 126 16.03 19.07 0.15
C LYS A 126 16.02 17.54 0.22
N GLU A 127 15.39 16.92 1.21
CA GLU A 127 15.22 15.47 1.22
C GLU A 127 13.89 15.01 0.62
N VAL A 128 13.94 13.92 -0.13
CA VAL A 128 12.76 13.31 -0.74
C VAL A 128 12.73 11.81 -0.52
N VAL A 129 11.53 11.26 -0.39
CA VAL A 129 11.28 9.82 -0.45
C VAL A 129 10.52 9.52 -1.73
N LEU A 130 11.05 8.64 -2.56
CA LEU A 130 10.38 8.17 -3.77
C LEU A 130 9.45 7.01 -3.41
N THR A 131 8.14 7.17 -3.62
CA THR A 131 7.16 6.11 -3.37
C THR A 131 6.39 5.73 -4.63
N PHE A 132 6.09 4.45 -4.77
CA PHE A 132 5.42 3.88 -5.93
C PHE A 132 4.29 2.94 -5.51
N ASP A 133 3.08 3.24 -5.95
CA ASP A 133 1.88 2.44 -5.65
C ASP A 133 1.44 1.61 -6.86
N ASP A 134 0.59 0.62 -6.60
CA ASP A 134 -0.15 -0.19 -7.56
C ASP A 134 0.66 -1.22 -8.35
N GLY A 135 1.98 -1.26 -8.22
CA GLY A 135 2.80 -2.31 -8.81
C GLY A 135 2.64 -3.69 -8.16
N PRO A 136 3.31 -4.71 -8.73
CA PRO A 136 4.12 -4.67 -9.95
C PRO A 136 3.29 -4.79 -11.25
N TRP A 137 3.82 -4.25 -12.35
CA TRP A 137 3.25 -4.44 -13.70
C TRP A 137 4.34 -4.66 -14.77
N PRO A 138 4.09 -5.49 -15.81
CA PRO A 138 5.04 -5.70 -16.90
C PRO A 138 5.37 -4.40 -17.62
N VAL A 139 6.61 -4.29 -18.11
CA VAL A 139 7.18 -3.12 -18.80
C VAL A 139 7.35 -1.88 -17.91
N ASN A 140 6.32 -1.49 -17.15
CA ASN A 140 6.29 -0.23 -16.42
C ASN A 140 7.11 -0.27 -15.12
N THR A 141 6.90 -1.26 -14.25
CA THR A 141 7.73 -1.44 -13.05
C THR A 141 9.20 -1.67 -13.41
N PRO A 142 9.55 -2.53 -14.40
CA PRO A 142 10.94 -2.63 -14.87
C PRO A 142 11.55 -1.30 -15.37
N ALA A 143 10.78 -0.44 -16.04
CA ALA A 143 11.26 0.87 -16.47
C ALA A 143 11.56 1.79 -15.27
N VAL A 144 10.70 1.77 -14.24
CA VAL A 144 10.95 2.47 -12.97
C VAL A 144 12.22 1.93 -12.30
N LEU A 145 12.36 0.62 -12.16
CA LEU A 145 13.54 -0.02 -11.58
C LEU A 145 14.82 0.36 -12.33
N LYS A 146 14.78 0.36 -13.68
CA LYS A 146 15.91 0.77 -14.50
C LYS A 146 16.32 2.22 -14.18
N ALA A 147 15.39 3.16 -14.16
CA ALA A 147 15.71 4.56 -13.88
C ALA A 147 16.27 4.76 -12.46
N LEU A 148 15.74 4.04 -11.46
CA LEU A 148 16.29 4.07 -10.10
C LEU A 148 17.71 3.47 -10.03
N ALA A 149 17.97 2.40 -10.77
CA ALA A 149 19.27 1.75 -10.86
C ALA A 149 20.31 2.62 -11.58
N ASP A 150 19.94 3.28 -12.68
CA ASP A 150 20.80 4.21 -13.42
C ASP A 150 21.30 5.38 -12.54
N GLU A 151 20.49 5.80 -11.56
CA GLU A 151 20.80 6.84 -10.57
C GLU A 151 21.17 6.28 -9.19
N CYS A 152 21.40 4.97 -9.09
CA CYS A 152 21.85 4.25 -7.90
C CYS A 152 21.06 4.58 -6.62
N THR A 153 19.78 4.85 -6.79
CA THR A 153 18.89 5.27 -5.70
C THR A 153 17.86 4.19 -5.40
N LYS A 154 16.99 4.44 -4.42
CA LYS A 154 16.00 3.46 -3.94
C LYS A 154 14.63 4.13 -3.77
N GLY A 155 13.58 3.34 -4.02
CA GLY A 155 12.20 3.70 -3.71
C GLY A 155 11.57 2.79 -2.66
N LEU A 156 10.39 3.22 -2.19
CA LEU A 156 9.46 2.46 -1.37
C LEU A 156 8.23 2.10 -2.22
N PHE A 157 7.97 0.82 -2.39
CA PHE A 157 6.91 0.30 -3.24
C PHE A 157 5.77 -0.24 -2.38
N PHE A 158 4.55 0.22 -2.60
CA PHE A 158 3.34 -0.30 -1.97
C PHE A 158 2.60 -1.16 -2.99
N SER A 159 2.80 -2.47 -2.89
CA SER A 159 2.28 -3.40 -3.91
C SER A 159 0.86 -3.86 -3.59
N VAL A 160 0.03 -3.92 -4.63
CA VAL A 160 -1.30 -4.51 -4.57
C VAL A 160 -1.16 -6.03 -4.59
N GLY A 161 -1.80 -6.73 -3.65
CA GLY A 161 -1.66 -8.18 -3.48
C GLY A 161 -1.96 -8.98 -4.74
N LYS A 162 -3.05 -8.67 -5.45
CA LYS A 162 -3.37 -9.32 -6.74
C LYS A 162 -2.27 -9.12 -7.78
N HIS A 163 -1.76 -7.91 -7.95
CA HIS A 163 -0.69 -7.64 -8.91
C HIS A 163 0.59 -8.38 -8.54
N ALA A 164 0.91 -8.47 -7.24
CA ALA A 164 2.02 -9.27 -6.74
C ALA A 164 1.86 -10.75 -7.11
N THR A 165 0.63 -11.30 -7.08
CA THR A 165 0.38 -12.68 -7.49
C THR A 165 0.45 -12.91 -9.00
N TYR A 166 0.19 -11.88 -9.81
CA TYR A 166 0.29 -11.97 -11.27
C TYR A 166 1.73 -11.89 -11.76
N HIS A 167 2.57 -11.09 -11.09
CA HIS A 167 3.96 -10.83 -11.49
C HIS A 167 4.96 -10.97 -10.32
N PRO A 168 5.02 -12.12 -9.63
CA PRO A 168 5.89 -12.32 -8.47
C PRO A 168 7.38 -12.22 -8.82
N GLU A 169 7.77 -12.52 -10.05
CA GLU A 169 9.13 -12.32 -10.57
C GLU A 169 9.55 -10.85 -10.58
N ILE A 170 8.65 -9.94 -10.94
CA ILE A 170 8.95 -8.50 -10.96
C ILE A 170 9.08 -7.99 -9.53
N LEU A 171 8.19 -8.39 -8.63
CA LEU A 171 8.28 -7.94 -7.23
C LEU A 171 9.54 -8.45 -6.53
N ARG A 172 10.00 -9.67 -6.85
CA ARG A 172 11.29 -10.17 -6.39
C ARG A 172 12.46 -9.36 -6.94
N GLN A 173 12.38 -8.85 -8.18
CA GLN A 173 13.40 -7.92 -8.69
C GLN A 173 13.40 -6.60 -7.91
N VAL A 174 12.24 -6.06 -7.54
CA VAL A 174 12.15 -4.86 -6.69
C VAL A 174 12.92 -5.08 -5.38
N LEU A 175 12.65 -6.19 -4.68
CA LEU A 175 13.34 -6.53 -3.43
C LEU A 175 14.84 -6.79 -3.65
N ALA A 176 15.20 -7.57 -4.67
CA ALA A 176 16.58 -7.93 -4.99
C ALA A 176 17.46 -6.72 -5.34
N GLN A 177 16.87 -5.64 -5.89
CA GLN A 177 17.56 -4.37 -6.14
C GLN A 177 17.68 -3.49 -4.88
N GLY A 178 17.27 -4.00 -3.72
CA GLY A 178 17.44 -3.36 -2.41
C GLY A 178 16.35 -2.34 -2.07
N HIS A 179 15.30 -2.22 -2.88
CA HIS A 179 14.16 -1.36 -2.58
C HIS A 179 13.38 -1.87 -1.36
N THR A 180 12.48 -1.04 -0.86
CA THR A 180 11.61 -1.41 0.27
C THR A 180 10.23 -1.71 -0.27
N VAL A 181 9.63 -2.81 0.17
CA VAL A 181 8.32 -3.28 -0.31
C VAL A 181 7.37 -3.36 0.89
N GLY A 182 6.31 -2.55 0.85
CA GLY A 182 5.15 -2.63 1.73
C GLY A 182 3.90 -3.12 0.98
N ALA A 183 2.74 -3.09 1.63
CA ALA A 183 1.48 -3.58 1.06
C ALA A 183 0.49 -2.44 0.77
N HIS A 184 -0.38 -2.67 -0.22
CA HIS A 184 -1.37 -1.72 -0.70
C HIS A 184 -2.75 -2.38 -0.91
N THR A 185 -3.21 -3.13 0.09
CA THR A 185 -4.40 -4.01 0.05
C THR A 185 -4.28 -5.18 -0.93
N TRP A 186 -5.26 -6.08 -0.88
CA TRP A 186 -5.36 -7.21 -1.79
C TRP A 186 -5.78 -6.79 -3.20
N SER A 187 -6.84 -5.97 -3.31
CA SER A 187 -7.50 -5.69 -4.59
C SER A 187 -7.68 -4.21 -4.93
N HIS A 188 -7.05 -3.32 -4.17
CA HIS A 188 -7.07 -1.86 -4.39
C HIS A 188 -8.48 -1.26 -4.24
N VAL A 189 -9.26 -1.79 -3.30
CA VAL A 189 -10.58 -1.23 -2.97
C VAL A 189 -10.46 -0.07 -1.97
N ASN A 190 -11.39 0.89 -2.06
CA ASN A 190 -11.47 1.96 -1.07
C ASN A 190 -11.99 1.40 0.26
N LEU A 191 -11.11 1.36 1.27
CA LEU A 191 -11.40 0.79 2.57
C LEU A 191 -12.36 1.62 3.43
N ALA A 192 -12.53 2.91 3.13
CA ALA A 192 -13.48 3.81 3.78
C ALA A 192 -14.79 3.98 2.98
N GLY A 193 -15.01 3.14 1.96
CA GLY A 193 -16.23 3.18 1.15
C GLY A 193 -17.48 2.83 1.97
N LYS A 194 -18.63 3.46 1.65
CA LYS A 194 -19.90 3.27 2.39
C LYS A 194 -20.41 1.82 2.46
N LYS A 195 -20.03 0.98 1.50
CA LYS A 195 -20.40 -0.44 1.44
C LYS A 195 -19.34 -1.38 2.02
N MET A 196 -18.23 -0.83 2.51
CA MET A 196 -17.12 -1.59 3.08
C MET A 196 -17.39 -1.82 4.56
N THR A 197 -17.48 -3.08 4.97
CA THR A 197 -17.48 -3.44 6.40
C THR A 197 -16.07 -3.41 6.95
N GLU A 198 -15.93 -3.20 8.27
CA GLU A 198 -14.61 -3.22 8.92
C GLU A 198 -13.89 -4.55 8.71
N GLN A 199 -14.60 -5.68 8.79
CA GLN A 199 -14.00 -7.00 8.57
C GLN A 199 -13.48 -7.14 7.13
N GLN A 200 -14.27 -6.75 6.12
CA GLN A 200 -13.81 -6.79 4.73
C GLN A 200 -12.57 -5.90 4.50
N ALA A 201 -12.50 -4.75 5.16
CA ALA A 201 -11.34 -3.88 5.07
C ALA A 201 -10.10 -4.51 5.73
N LYS A 202 -10.25 -5.19 6.87
CA LYS A 202 -9.18 -5.98 7.48
C LYS A 202 -8.75 -7.12 6.57
N ASP A 203 -9.71 -7.85 5.98
CA ASP A 203 -9.42 -8.93 5.05
C ASP A 203 -8.58 -8.43 3.86
N GLU A 204 -8.90 -7.26 3.31
CA GLU A 204 -8.14 -6.62 2.24
C GLU A 204 -6.70 -6.26 2.66
N ILE A 205 -6.50 -5.76 3.88
CA ILE A 205 -5.17 -5.43 4.40
C ILE A 205 -4.34 -6.71 4.57
N GLU A 206 -4.87 -7.68 5.32
CA GLU A 206 -4.13 -8.89 5.71
C GLU A 206 -3.85 -9.81 4.53
N LYS A 207 -4.82 -9.97 3.63
CA LYS A 207 -4.63 -10.72 2.40
C LYS A 207 -3.67 -10.02 1.45
N GLY A 208 -3.65 -8.68 1.44
CA GLY A 208 -2.66 -7.90 0.70
C GLY A 208 -1.23 -8.21 1.16
N PHE A 209 -0.99 -8.13 2.47
CA PHE A 209 0.30 -8.49 3.07
C PHE A 209 0.71 -9.94 2.79
N SER A 210 -0.23 -10.89 2.94
CA SER A 210 0.02 -12.31 2.73
C SER A 210 0.36 -12.63 1.26
N ALA A 211 -0.30 -11.96 0.31
CA ALA A 211 -0.01 -12.09 -1.11
C ALA A 211 1.35 -11.51 -1.51
N VAL A 212 1.69 -10.34 -0.96
CA VAL A 212 3.01 -9.73 -1.14
C VAL A 212 4.10 -10.64 -0.55
N LYS A 213 3.90 -11.19 0.65
CA LYS A 213 4.81 -12.17 1.27
C LYS A 213 5.01 -13.39 0.37
N TRP A 214 3.93 -13.97 -0.13
CA TRP A 214 3.99 -15.13 -1.03
C TRP A 214 4.81 -14.82 -2.28
N ALA A 215 4.57 -13.67 -2.91
CA ALA A 215 5.29 -13.26 -4.11
C ALA A 215 6.79 -13.02 -3.86
N LEU A 216 7.14 -12.41 -2.72
CA LEU A 216 8.52 -12.14 -2.31
C LEU A 216 9.28 -13.40 -1.87
N GLY A 217 8.59 -14.37 -1.28
CA GLY A 217 9.20 -15.50 -0.59
C GLY A 217 9.77 -15.15 0.80
N THR A 218 9.49 -13.93 1.29
CA THR A 218 9.86 -13.42 2.63
C THR A 218 8.85 -12.37 3.07
N ASN A 219 8.81 -12.05 4.36
CA ASN A 219 7.93 -11.00 4.87
C ASN A 219 8.25 -9.64 4.23
N PRO A 220 7.24 -8.87 3.77
CA PRO A 220 7.43 -7.48 3.38
C PRO A 220 7.75 -6.59 4.59
N SER A 221 8.13 -5.35 4.33
CA SER A 221 8.25 -4.35 5.40
C SER A 221 6.86 -4.05 6.03
N PRO A 222 6.77 -3.80 7.35
CA PRO A 222 5.54 -3.38 8.06
C PRO A 222 5.02 -2.00 7.66
N PHE A 223 5.00 -1.69 6.37
CA PHE A 223 4.53 -0.43 5.83
C PHE A 223 3.28 -0.65 4.98
N PHE A 224 2.30 0.21 5.21
CA PHE A 224 1.03 0.19 4.52
C PHE A 224 0.67 1.58 4.03
N ARG A 225 0.06 1.64 2.85
CA ARG A 225 -0.61 2.85 2.36
C ARG A 225 -2.05 2.50 2.01
N PHE A 226 -2.98 3.36 2.40
CA PHE A 226 -4.39 3.20 2.05
C PHE A 226 -4.62 3.56 0.57
N PRO A 227 -5.33 2.74 -0.23
CA PRO A 227 -5.78 3.14 -1.56
C PRO A 227 -6.57 4.45 -1.50
N GLN A 228 -6.29 5.34 -2.45
CA GLN A 228 -6.89 6.69 -2.52
C GLN A 228 -6.62 7.55 -1.26
N LEU A 229 -5.63 7.18 -0.43
CA LEU A 229 -5.41 7.73 0.91
C LEU A 229 -6.66 7.70 1.79
N SER A 230 -7.61 6.81 1.48
CA SER A 230 -8.93 6.79 2.09
C SER A 230 -8.95 5.83 3.26
N GLN A 231 -9.15 6.38 4.46
CA GLN A 231 -9.00 5.68 5.73
C GLN A 231 -10.12 6.02 6.71
N SER A 232 -10.29 5.18 7.73
CA SER A 232 -11.17 5.45 8.87
C SER A 232 -10.38 5.34 10.18
N PRO A 233 -10.80 6.04 11.26
CA PRO A 233 -10.13 5.93 12.56
C PRO A 233 -10.03 4.49 13.09
N ALA A 234 -11.05 3.66 12.81
CA ALA A 234 -11.04 2.25 13.19
C ALA A 234 -9.92 1.47 12.47
N LEU A 235 -9.69 1.74 11.18
CA LEU A 235 -8.63 1.07 10.41
C LEU A 235 -7.24 1.59 10.79
N VAL A 236 -7.10 2.87 11.10
CA VAL A 236 -5.84 3.42 11.66
C VAL A 236 -5.52 2.73 12.99
N SER A 237 -6.51 2.60 13.88
CA SER A 237 -6.34 1.87 15.15
C SER A 237 -5.97 0.40 14.94
N TYR A 238 -6.60 -0.26 13.95
CA TYR A 238 -6.27 -1.63 13.59
C TYR A 238 -4.81 -1.78 13.13
N LEU A 239 -4.34 -0.91 12.22
CA LEU A 239 -2.92 -0.91 11.81
C LEU A 239 -1.98 -0.65 12.98
N GLY A 240 -2.38 0.21 13.93
CA GLY A 240 -1.68 0.42 15.20
C GLY A 240 -1.53 -0.86 16.03
N SER A 241 -2.62 -1.62 16.18
CA SER A 241 -2.60 -2.92 16.88
C SER A 241 -1.72 -3.98 16.18
N ARG A 242 -1.45 -3.78 14.89
CA ARG A 242 -0.59 -4.64 14.07
C ARG A 242 0.83 -4.11 13.90
N ASN A 243 1.18 -3.00 14.57
CA ASN A 243 2.48 -2.34 14.44
C ASN A 243 2.83 -2.05 12.98
N LEU A 244 1.87 -1.55 12.20
CA LEU A 244 2.04 -1.22 10.79
C LEU A 244 2.18 0.29 10.61
N GLY A 245 3.33 0.73 10.11
CA GLY A 245 3.58 2.13 9.77
C GLY A 245 2.73 2.56 8.57
N ILE A 246 2.11 3.72 8.66
CA ILE A 246 1.13 4.20 7.68
C ILE A 246 1.73 5.35 6.87
N PHE A 247 1.75 5.22 5.55
CA PHE A 247 2.29 6.25 4.67
C PHE A 247 1.19 6.97 3.91
N SER A 248 1.15 8.29 4.09
CA SER A 248 0.50 9.25 3.21
C SER A 248 1.53 9.84 2.24
N THR A 249 1.33 11.08 1.81
CA THR A 249 2.17 11.82 0.86
C THR A 249 2.35 13.27 1.30
N ASP A 250 3.34 13.96 0.72
CA ASP A 250 3.44 15.42 0.74
C ASP A 250 3.21 16.04 -0.66
N LEU A 251 3.39 15.23 -1.71
CA LEU A 251 3.52 15.62 -3.11
C LEU A 251 2.89 14.54 -3.99
N ASP A 252 1.74 14.83 -4.61
CA ASP A 252 1.13 13.95 -5.62
C ASP A 252 1.61 14.35 -7.02
N SER A 253 2.14 13.37 -7.77
CA SER A 253 2.57 13.55 -9.16
C SER A 253 1.40 13.70 -10.15
N PHE A 254 0.21 13.20 -9.78
CA PHE A 254 -0.97 13.06 -10.64
C PHE A 254 -0.70 12.25 -11.92
N ASP A 255 0.23 11.30 -11.87
CA ASP A 255 0.56 10.40 -12.98
C ASP A 255 -0.59 9.47 -13.40
N PHE A 256 -1.54 9.18 -12.51
CA PHE A 256 -2.72 8.38 -12.83
C PHE A 256 -3.77 9.11 -13.69
N ARG A 257 -3.73 10.45 -13.76
CA ARG A 257 -4.74 11.23 -14.48
C ARG A 257 -4.64 11.04 -15.99
N LYS A 258 -5.78 11.00 -16.68
CA LYS A 258 -5.84 10.73 -18.13
C LYS A 258 -4.97 11.69 -18.94
N GLU A 259 -5.01 12.98 -18.61
CA GLU A 259 -4.31 14.08 -19.27
C GLU A 259 -2.83 14.23 -18.87
N SER A 260 -2.34 13.39 -17.96
CA SER A 260 -0.97 13.46 -17.46
C SER A 260 0.04 13.01 -18.53
N THR A 261 1.18 13.68 -18.58
CA THR A 261 2.31 13.37 -19.48
C THR A 261 3.59 13.30 -18.65
N PRO A 262 4.67 12.68 -19.15
CA PRO A 262 5.94 12.65 -18.42
C PRO A 262 6.41 14.05 -17.96
N ASP A 263 6.31 15.06 -18.82
CA ASP A 263 6.67 16.44 -18.46
C ASP A 263 5.76 17.05 -17.40
N LYS A 264 4.45 16.76 -17.45
CA LYS A 264 3.51 17.24 -16.42
C LYS A 264 3.80 16.60 -15.07
N ILE A 265 4.15 15.31 -15.05
CA ILE A 265 4.56 14.59 -13.83
C ILE A 265 5.76 15.29 -13.20
N VAL A 266 6.81 15.50 -13.99
CA VAL A 266 8.03 16.21 -13.53
C VAL A 266 7.68 17.61 -13.03
N SER A 267 6.87 18.36 -13.79
CA SER A 267 6.47 19.73 -13.44
C SER A 267 5.67 19.78 -12.13
N ASN A 268 4.70 18.89 -11.94
CA ASN A 268 3.88 18.82 -10.73
C ASN A 268 4.74 18.57 -9.49
N VAL A 269 5.63 17.57 -9.58
CA VAL A 269 6.52 17.20 -8.47
C VAL A 269 7.49 18.34 -8.16
N MET A 270 8.20 18.87 -9.16
CA MET A 270 9.22 19.91 -8.95
C MET A 270 8.60 21.23 -8.47
N THR A 271 7.46 21.65 -9.03
CA THR A 271 6.76 22.89 -8.59
C THR A 271 6.36 22.81 -7.13
N LYS A 272 5.87 21.64 -6.70
CA LYS A 272 5.45 21.44 -5.31
C LYS A 272 6.66 21.32 -4.37
N LEU A 273 7.74 20.66 -4.81
CA LEU A 273 9.01 20.63 -4.08
C LEU A 273 9.63 22.01 -3.91
N ASP A 274 9.61 22.87 -4.93
CA ASP A 274 10.15 24.24 -4.82
C ASP A 274 9.42 25.07 -3.78
N LYS A 275 8.14 24.73 -3.50
CA LYS A 275 7.35 25.35 -2.43
C LYS A 275 7.59 24.71 -1.05
N LEU A 276 7.72 23.39 -0.98
CA LEU A 276 7.80 22.65 0.29
C LEU A 276 9.23 22.39 0.78
N GLY A 277 10.22 22.45 -0.10
CA GLY A 277 11.63 22.15 0.15
C GLY A 277 11.97 20.66 0.29
N LYS A 278 11.00 19.80 0.61
CA LYS A 278 11.16 18.37 0.90
C LYS A 278 9.84 17.61 0.73
N GLY A 279 9.87 16.28 0.81
CA GLY A 279 8.65 15.49 1.02
C GLY A 279 8.65 14.07 0.46
N ILE A 280 7.59 13.34 0.81
CA ILE A 280 7.25 12.01 0.28
C ILE A 280 6.48 12.17 -1.03
N ILE A 281 7.06 11.69 -2.13
CA ILE A 281 6.53 11.80 -3.49
C ILE A 281 5.68 10.56 -3.82
N LEU A 282 4.40 10.76 -4.14
CA LEU A 282 3.49 9.73 -4.63
C LEU A 282 3.54 9.60 -6.15
N MET A 283 3.85 8.39 -6.62
CA MET A 283 3.80 7.96 -8.02
C MET A 283 3.23 6.53 -8.06
N HIS A 284 2.95 6.01 -9.25
CA HIS A 284 2.41 4.68 -9.49
C HIS A 284 3.26 3.95 -10.54
N ASP A 285 3.96 2.88 -10.16
CA ASP A 285 4.88 2.16 -11.06
C ASP A 285 4.15 1.28 -12.09
N PHE A 286 2.85 1.07 -11.91
CA PHE A 286 1.97 0.54 -12.95
C PHE A 286 1.82 1.49 -14.15
N GLN A 287 2.03 2.80 -14.00
CA GLN A 287 1.78 3.78 -15.07
C GLN A 287 2.98 3.90 -16.03
N LYS A 288 2.75 3.68 -17.33
CA LYS A 288 3.79 3.85 -18.37
C LYS A 288 4.47 5.21 -18.31
N ARG A 289 3.68 6.28 -18.17
CA ARG A 289 4.16 7.66 -18.10
C ARG A 289 5.05 7.95 -16.90
N THR A 290 4.91 7.18 -15.81
CA THR A 290 5.77 7.29 -14.63
C THR A 290 7.17 6.75 -14.94
N GLY A 291 7.25 5.57 -15.58
CA GLY A 291 8.52 5.04 -16.09
C GLY A 291 9.22 5.99 -17.06
N GLU A 292 8.46 6.67 -17.93
CA GLU A 292 9.00 7.66 -18.87
C GLU A 292 9.42 8.99 -18.21
N ALA A 293 8.72 9.41 -17.15
CA ALA A 293 9.03 10.65 -16.43
C ALA A 293 10.27 10.52 -15.55
N LEU A 294 10.50 9.33 -14.99
CA LEU A 294 11.43 9.13 -13.89
C LEU A 294 12.88 9.52 -14.21
N PRO A 295 13.46 9.23 -15.39
CA PRO A 295 14.80 9.69 -15.73
C PRO A 295 14.96 11.22 -15.63
N THR A 296 14.01 11.96 -16.20
CA THR A 296 14.01 13.43 -16.15
C THR A 296 13.78 13.95 -14.74
N LEU A 297 12.86 13.32 -13.99
CA LEU A 297 12.59 13.71 -12.60
C LEU A 297 13.84 13.55 -11.74
N LEU A 298 14.52 12.40 -11.80
CA LEU A 298 15.73 12.14 -11.01
C LEU A 298 16.88 13.11 -11.38
N ALA A 299 17.04 13.40 -12.68
CA ALA A 299 18.00 14.41 -13.13
C ALA A 299 17.68 15.82 -12.58
N ARG A 300 16.40 16.20 -12.53
CA ARG A 300 15.94 17.49 -11.98
C ARG A 300 16.10 17.55 -10.46
N LEU A 301 15.83 16.47 -9.74
CA LEU A 301 16.09 16.36 -8.31
C LEU A 301 17.59 16.57 -8.02
N LYS A 302 18.46 15.85 -8.73
CA LYS A 302 19.91 15.99 -8.63
C LYS A 302 20.39 17.42 -8.90
N ALA A 303 19.96 18.02 -10.00
CA ALA A 303 20.30 19.40 -10.36
C ALA A 303 19.78 20.43 -9.34
N GLY A 304 18.63 20.16 -8.71
CA GLY A 304 18.03 20.99 -7.66
C GLY A 304 18.62 20.78 -6.26
N GLY A 305 19.65 19.95 -6.12
CA GLY A 305 20.30 19.62 -4.85
C GLY A 305 19.48 18.72 -3.92
N TYR A 306 18.43 18.08 -4.44
CA TYR A 306 17.62 17.14 -3.65
C TYR A 306 18.37 15.84 -3.41
N LYS A 307 18.08 15.22 -2.26
CA LYS A 307 18.70 14.01 -1.76
C LYS A 307 17.63 12.94 -1.55
N VAL A 308 17.84 11.75 -2.09
CA VAL A 308 16.89 10.64 -1.86
C VAL A 308 17.21 9.98 -0.53
N VAL A 309 16.18 9.81 0.29
CA VAL A 309 16.22 9.09 1.56
C VAL A 309 15.57 7.73 1.36
N GLN A 310 16.29 6.67 1.72
CA GLN A 310 15.74 5.32 1.71
C GLN A 310 15.05 5.03 3.04
N ILE A 311 13.85 4.48 2.99
CA ILE A 311 13.11 4.05 4.17
C ILE A 311 13.30 2.55 4.39
N LYS A 312 13.62 2.14 5.62
CA LYS A 312 13.63 0.74 6.06
C LYS A 312 12.84 0.62 7.35
N ALA A 313 12.23 -0.55 7.57
CA ALA A 313 11.65 -0.85 8.86
C ALA A 313 12.73 -1.35 9.81
N LYS A 314 12.68 -0.90 11.06
CA LYS A 314 13.48 -1.44 12.17
C LYS A 314 12.86 -2.72 12.73
N THR A 315 11.54 -2.79 12.68
CA THR A 315 10.69 -3.89 13.15
C THR A 315 10.44 -4.90 12.03
N THR A 316 10.21 -6.15 12.42
CA THR A 316 9.73 -7.20 11.53
C THR A 316 8.21 -7.22 11.53
N PHE A 317 7.65 -7.68 10.41
CA PHE A 317 6.22 -7.96 10.27
C PHE A 317 6.03 -9.46 10.13
N ASP A 318 5.01 -10.01 10.78
CA ASP A 318 4.50 -11.34 10.50
C ASP A 318 3.07 -11.25 9.98
N SER A 319 2.85 -11.83 8.81
CA SER A 319 1.49 -12.05 8.29
C SER A 319 0.76 -13.06 9.17
N LEU A 320 -0.56 -12.97 9.14
CA LEU A 320 -1.43 -13.89 9.85
C LEU A 320 -1.54 -15.24 9.08
N PRO A 321 -1.27 -16.39 9.72
CA PRO A 321 -1.26 -17.70 9.05
C PRO A 321 -2.54 -18.02 8.30
N GLU A 322 -3.70 -17.65 8.82
CA GLU A 322 -4.99 -17.90 8.18
C GLU A 322 -5.14 -17.19 6.82
N TYR A 323 -4.50 -16.03 6.65
CA TYR A 323 -4.49 -15.31 5.38
C TYR A 323 -3.41 -15.84 4.43
N ASP A 324 -2.26 -16.28 4.95
CA ASP A 324 -1.26 -17.00 4.15
C ASP A 324 -1.88 -18.26 3.52
N GLU A 325 -2.61 -19.05 4.31
CA GLU A 325 -3.34 -20.23 3.84
C GLU A 325 -4.47 -19.87 2.87
N ALA A 326 -5.18 -18.77 3.09
CA ALA A 326 -6.22 -18.30 2.18
C ALA A 326 -5.66 -17.94 0.80
N VAL A 327 -4.55 -17.19 0.77
CA VAL A 327 -3.85 -16.86 -0.49
C VAL A 327 -3.37 -18.12 -1.19
N LEU A 328 -2.71 -19.05 -0.48
CA LEU A 328 -2.26 -20.30 -1.08
C LEU A 328 -3.41 -21.14 -1.66
N ARG A 329 -4.57 -21.17 -1.00
CA ARG A 329 -5.76 -21.84 -1.52
C ARG A 329 -6.25 -21.18 -2.80
N GLU A 330 -6.38 -19.86 -2.81
CA GLU A 330 -6.85 -19.12 -3.99
C GLU A 330 -5.92 -19.27 -5.20
N LEU A 331 -4.60 -19.33 -4.98
CA LEU A 331 -3.62 -19.55 -6.04
C LEU A 331 -3.57 -21.00 -6.54
N LYS A 332 -3.93 -21.97 -5.69
CA LYS A 332 -4.01 -23.40 -6.06
C LYS A 332 -5.31 -23.76 -6.77
N VAL A 333 -6.36 -22.96 -6.62
CA VAL A 333 -7.58 -23.12 -7.40
C VAL A 333 -7.24 -22.76 -8.85
N PRO A 334 -7.36 -23.69 -9.81
CA PRO A 334 -7.09 -23.37 -11.21
C PRO A 334 -7.98 -22.21 -11.63
N ALA A 335 -7.42 -21.20 -12.32
CA ALA A 335 -8.17 -20.08 -12.88
C ALA A 335 -9.37 -20.49 -13.78
N SER A 336 -9.50 -21.78 -14.09
CA SER A 336 -10.64 -22.39 -14.78
C SER A 336 -11.87 -22.65 -13.91
N SER A 337 -11.84 -22.51 -12.57
CA SER A 337 -13.06 -22.70 -11.78
C SER A 337 -14.06 -21.52 -11.87
N ALA A 338 -13.71 -20.47 -12.62
CA ALA A 338 -14.62 -19.38 -12.98
C ALA A 338 -15.40 -19.63 -14.28
N THR A 339 -15.21 -20.75 -14.97
CA THR A 339 -16.12 -21.17 -16.05
C THR A 339 -16.42 -22.66 -15.92
N ASN A 340 -17.72 -23.00 -15.81
CA ASN A 340 -18.23 -24.33 -16.18
C ASN A 340 -18.07 -24.51 -17.71
N GLY A 341 -16.83 -24.46 -18.20
CA GLY A 341 -16.49 -24.55 -19.60
C GLY A 341 -16.27 -26.00 -19.99
N ARG A 342 -17.19 -26.52 -20.81
CA ARG A 342 -17.00 -27.77 -21.56
C ARG A 342 -15.60 -27.79 -22.19
N PRO A 343 -14.87 -28.93 -22.17
CA PRO A 343 -13.53 -29.02 -22.78
C PRO A 343 -13.55 -28.49 -24.21
N VAL A 344 -12.52 -27.77 -24.66
CA VAL A 344 -12.45 -27.22 -26.04
C VAL A 344 -12.65 -28.34 -27.08
N SER A 345 -12.13 -29.54 -26.80
CA SER A 345 -12.34 -30.75 -27.62
C SER A 345 -13.78 -31.25 -27.70
N SER A 346 -14.65 -30.81 -26.79
CA SER A 346 -16.11 -31.06 -26.83
C SER A 346 -16.89 -30.02 -27.65
N VAL A 347 -16.24 -28.90 -28.01
CA VAL A 347 -16.83 -27.80 -28.81
C VAL A 347 -16.22 -27.76 -30.21
N VAL A 348 -14.95 -28.14 -30.35
CA VAL A 348 -14.20 -28.08 -31.60
C VAL A 348 -13.67 -29.48 -31.90
N GLN A 349 -14.19 -30.09 -32.97
CA GLN A 349 -13.61 -31.29 -33.57
C GLN A 349 -13.04 -30.96 -34.95
N THR A 350 -11.80 -31.37 -35.18
CA THR A 350 -11.17 -31.30 -36.50
C THR A 350 -11.77 -32.39 -37.39
N VAL A 351 -12.67 -32.01 -38.29
CA VAL A 351 -13.18 -32.90 -39.33
C VAL A 351 -12.22 -32.84 -40.52
N SER A 352 -11.22 -33.72 -40.51
CA SER A 352 -10.31 -34.11 -41.62
C SER A 352 -9.69 -32.97 -42.47
N GLN A 353 -8.37 -32.87 -42.46
CA GLN A 353 -7.63 -32.23 -43.56
C GLN A 353 -7.65 -33.17 -44.78
N ARG A 354 -8.10 -32.68 -45.95
CA ARG A 354 -7.91 -33.34 -47.24
C ARG A 354 -6.58 -32.94 -47.84
#